data_AF-A0A524DXH7-F1
#
_entry.id   AF-A0A524DXH7-F1
#
_cell.length_a   1.000
_cell.length_b   1.000
_cell.length_c   1.000
_cell.angle_alpha   90.00
_cell.angle_beta   90.00
_cell.angle_gamma   90.00
#
_symmetry.space_group_name_H-M   'P 1'
#
loop_
_entity.id
_entity.type
_entity.pdbx_description
1 polymer ?
#
loop_
_entity_poly.entity_id
_entity_poly.type
_entity_poly.pdbx_seq_one_letter_code
_entity_poly.pdbx_strand_id
1 'polypeptide(L)'
;MDTTYSLKKLIDILGKNDFSLLLRISLDRIPIIVLGDDMNEVDSLVNAIIPLAPHHHEYVFWSDFISEAEYEQLCQEEDDDFNIPRIVFCSPTNASKHIFDRIKKLKGWVIGFDIHNGLSKESIIYSISEIQKEFLLIFAKLGEIKLKLYGLNSGELDLSFEKKLIDKAIEKTEIALEKMKRVLKKKIKVSPSNDVMASIMRFDTEEEKIRTNIFFQEIQSFIQAGMRSLAILSRIDLLRELGFNIELSGKTLLQTIDYEEVDADRMLQLLKAEYGVDFSLCIKHGKIVQVGDRIDGFWG
;
A
#
# COMPACT_ATOMS: atom_id res chain seq x y z
N MET A 1 7.29 26.06 7.96
CA MET A 1 6.29 25.28 8.70
C MET A 1 6.72 23.84 8.57
N ASP A 2 6.87 23.08 9.65
CA ASP A 2 7.18 21.64 9.54
C ASP A 2 5.97 20.93 8.95
N THR A 3 6.03 20.67 7.64
CA THR A 3 4.94 20.06 6.86
C THR A 3 4.95 18.54 6.97
N THR A 4 5.20 17.97 8.15
CA THR A 4 5.12 16.52 8.34
C THR A 4 3.68 16.04 8.08
N TYR A 5 3.54 15.06 7.18
CA TYR A 5 2.28 14.38 6.91
C TYR A 5 2.18 13.13 7.79
N SER A 6 1.15 13.10 8.65
CA SER A 6 0.77 11.89 9.38
C SER A 6 -0.26 11.09 8.58
N LEU A 7 -0.49 9.84 8.95
CA LEU A 7 -1.51 8.99 8.32
C LEU A 7 -2.89 9.65 8.40
N LYS A 8 -3.27 10.15 9.59
CA LYS A 8 -4.52 10.90 9.77
C LYS A 8 -4.60 12.10 8.84
N LYS A 9 -3.53 12.91 8.80
CA LYS A 9 -3.50 14.11 7.97
C LYS A 9 -3.62 13.79 6.47
N LEU A 10 -3.01 12.70 6.00
CA LEU A 10 -3.17 12.25 4.62
C LEU A 10 -4.61 11.82 4.31
N ILE A 11 -5.24 11.03 5.20
CA ILE A 11 -6.64 10.62 5.05
C ILE A 11 -7.55 11.85 5.03
N ASP A 12 -7.31 12.83 5.91
CA ASP A 12 -8.14 14.02 6.03
C ASP A 12 -8.02 14.93 4.79
N ILE A 13 -6.82 15.09 4.23
CA ILE A 13 -6.57 15.95 3.05
C ILE A 13 -7.09 15.30 1.76
N LEU A 14 -6.80 14.01 1.54
CA LEU A 14 -7.20 13.29 0.33
C LEU A 14 -8.68 12.89 0.37
N GLY A 15 -9.22 12.72 1.57
CA GLY A 15 -10.49 12.03 1.76
C GLY A 15 -10.37 10.53 1.43
N LYS A 16 -11.45 9.81 1.71
CA LYS A 16 -11.46 8.35 1.67
C LYS A 16 -11.16 7.76 0.29
N ASN A 17 -11.76 8.29 -0.77
CA ASN A 17 -11.63 7.71 -2.12
C ASN A 17 -10.19 7.82 -2.64
N ASP A 18 -9.60 9.01 -2.57
CA ASP A 18 -8.25 9.26 -3.08
C ASP A 18 -7.19 8.60 -2.20
N PHE A 19 -7.40 8.56 -0.87
CA PHE A 19 -6.52 7.78 0.01
C PHE A 19 -6.61 6.27 -0.28
N SER A 20 -7.80 5.72 -0.54
CA SER A 20 -7.94 4.32 -0.96
C SER A 20 -7.21 4.05 -2.28
N LEU A 21 -7.27 4.98 -3.25
CA LEU A 21 -6.50 4.87 -4.48
C LEU A 21 -5.00 4.89 -4.20
N LEU A 22 -4.51 5.83 -3.38
CA LEU A 22 -3.10 5.90 -3.00
C LEU A 22 -2.62 4.59 -2.36
N LEU A 23 -3.41 4.05 -1.43
CA LEU A 23 -3.11 2.78 -0.77
C LEU A 23 -3.07 1.62 -1.77
N ARG A 24 -4.07 1.56 -2.67
CA ARG A 24 -4.16 0.54 -3.72
C ARG A 24 -2.90 0.55 -4.60
N ILE A 25 -2.51 1.73 -5.08
CA ILE A 25 -1.32 1.95 -5.91
C ILE A 25 -0.04 1.55 -5.16
N SER A 26 0.06 1.90 -3.87
CA SER A 26 1.21 1.57 -3.02
C SER A 26 1.37 0.05 -2.86
N LEU A 27 0.27 -0.65 -2.56
CA LEU A 27 0.24 -2.12 -2.42
C LEU A 27 0.51 -2.85 -3.73
N ASP A 28 0.05 -2.28 -4.86
CA ASP A 28 0.28 -2.86 -6.18
C ASP A 28 1.66 -2.47 -6.75
N ARG A 29 2.48 -1.74 -5.99
CA ARG A 29 3.83 -1.28 -6.38
C ARG A 29 3.83 -0.52 -7.70
N ILE A 30 2.74 0.18 -7.98
CA ILE A 30 2.64 1.08 -9.11
C ILE A 30 3.40 2.36 -8.75
N PRO A 31 4.23 2.93 -9.64
CA PRO A 31 5.12 4.01 -9.29
C PRO A 31 4.34 5.28 -8.96
N ILE A 32 4.78 5.99 -7.93
CA ILE A 32 4.15 7.21 -7.42
C ILE A 32 5.10 8.37 -7.65
N ILE A 33 4.60 9.41 -8.29
CA ILE A 33 5.36 10.58 -8.69
C ILE A 33 4.75 11.77 -7.99
N VAL A 34 5.51 12.43 -7.12
CA VAL A 34 5.08 13.59 -6.35
C VAL A 34 5.69 14.83 -6.96
N LEU A 35 4.86 15.76 -7.43
CA LEU A 35 5.26 17.04 -8.00
C LEU A 35 4.76 18.18 -7.11
N GLY A 36 5.62 19.16 -6.83
CA GLY A 36 5.24 20.35 -6.10
C GLY A 36 6.15 21.54 -6.36
N ASP A 37 5.79 22.67 -5.77
CA ASP A 37 6.55 23.92 -5.78
C ASP A 37 7.42 24.12 -4.52
N ASP A 38 7.14 23.40 -3.44
CA ASP A 38 7.98 23.38 -2.23
C ASP A 38 8.67 22.03 -2.05
N MET A 39 10.01 22.03 -2.10
CA MET A 39 10.82 20.82 -1.95
C MET A 39 10.54 20.07 -0.63
N ASN A 40 10.32 20.80 0.47
CA ASN A 40 10.09 20.17 1.78
C ASN A 40 8.70 19.55 1.86
N GLU A 41 7.68 20.18 1.26
CA GLU A 41 6.33 19.61 1.15
C GLU A 41 6.37 18.32 0.31
N VAL A 42 7.07 18.33 -0.82
CA VAL A 42 7.23 17.16 -1.69
C VAL A 42 7.97 16.04 -0.96
N ASP A 43 9.15 16.30 -0.39
CA ASP A 43 9.94 15.29 0.32
C ASP A 43 9.19 14.76 1.55
N SER A 44 8.48 15.63 2.28
CA SER A 44 7.65 15.16 3.40
C SER A 44 6.50 14.28 2.94
N LEU A 45 5.94 14.51 1.76
CA LEU A 45 4.88 13.67 1.21
C LEU A 45 5.43 12.33 0.71
N VAL A 46 6.59 12.32 0.05
CA VAL A 46 7.32 11.08 -0.31
C VAL A 46 7.54 10.23 0.94
N ASN A 47 8.11 10.82 2.00
CA ASN A 47 8.38 10.12 3.26
C ASN A 47 7.11 9.61 3.98
N ALA A 48 5.96 10.24 3.74
CA ALA A 48 4.68 9.82 4.33
C ALA A 48 3.97 8.73 3.52
N ILE A 49 4.30 8.57 2.23
CA ILE A 49 3.74 7.53 1.35
C ILE A 49 4.44 6.19 1.58
N ILE A 50 5.77 6.19 1.72
CA ILE A 50 6.57 4.97 1.97
C ILE A 50 5.98 4.06 3.07
N PRO A 51 5.65 4.56 4.29
CA PRO A 51 5.16 3.70 5.36
C PRO A 51 3.74 3.16 5.14
N LEU A 52 3.02 3.55 4.07
CA LEU A 52 1.69 2.97 3.76
C LEU A 52 1.76 1.47 3.45
N ALA A 53 2.91 0.97 3.02
CA ALA A 53 3.22 -0.44 2.82
C ALA A 53 4.32 -0.89 3.81
N PRO A 54 3.99 -1.10 5.10
CA PRO A 54 4.98 -1.33 6.17
C PRO A 54 5.76 -2.65 6.07
N HIS A 55 5.36 -3.56 5.16
CA HIS A 55 6.10 -4.78 4.86
C HIS A 55 7.24 -4.56 3.86
N HIS A 56 7.33 -3.38 3.25
CA HIS A 56 8.39 -3.04 2.32
C HIS A 56 9.64 -2.55 3.05
N HIS A 57 10.81 -2.88 2.50
CA HIS A 57 12.09 -2.31 2.89
C HIS A 57 12.43 -1.14 1.97
N GLU A 58 12.79 -0.01 2.56
CA GLU A 58 13.10 1.23 1.85
C GLU A 58 14.56 1.26 1.39
N TYR A 59 14.78 1.63 0.13
CA TYR A 59 16.08 2.07 -0.39
C TYR A 59 15.97 3.46 -1.00
N VAL A 60 16.88 4.35 -0.58
CA VAL A 60 16.92 5.75 -0.99
C VAL A 60 17.92 5.94 -2.14
N PHE A 61 17.43 6.36 -3.30
CA PHE A 61 18.27 6.70 -4.44
C PHE A 61 19.21 7.86 -4.09
N TRP A 62 20.46 7.76 -4.51
CA TRP A 62 21.54 8.72 -4.22
C TRP A 62 22.09 8.71 -2.78
N SER A 63 21.59 7.81 -1.94
CA SER A 63 22.18 7.47 -0.63
C SER A 63 22.63 6.02 -0.61
N ASP A 64 21.72 5.11 -0.93
CA ASP A 64 21.94 3.67 -0.79
C ASP A 64 22.40 3.02 -2.10
N PHE A 65 21.99 3.59 -3.24
CA PHE A 65 22.39 3.16 -4.58
C PHE A 65 22.37 4.34 -5.57
N ILE A 66 23.18 4.28 -6.63
CA ILE A 66 23.34 5.36 -7.62
C ILE A 66 23.33 4.89 -9.08
N SER A 67 23.39 3.59 -9.33
CA SER A 67 23.54 3.01 -10.65
C SER A 67 22.43 2.02 -10.99
N GLU A 68 22.21 1.79 -12.28
CA GLU A 68 21.24 0.80 -12.75
C GLU A 68 21.62 -0.62 -12.30
N ALA A 69 22.91 -0.94 -12.29
CA ALA A 69 23.40 -2.26 -11.91
C ALA A 69 23.12 -2.57 -10.42
N GLU A 70 23.30 -1.60 -9.53
CA GLU A 70 22.95 -1.75 -8.10
C GLU A 70 21.43 -1.91 -7.93
N TYR A 71 20.64 -1.12 -8.65
CA TYR A 71 19.18 -1.24 -8.67
C TYR A 71 18.72 -2.63 -9.15
N GLU A 72 19.27 -3.11 -10.26
CA GLU A 72 18.95 -4.44 -10.82
C GLU A 72 19.35 -5.56 -9.86
N GLN A 73 20.48 -5.43 -9.16
CA GLN A 73 20.90 -6.39 -8.14
C GLN A 73 19.89 -6.47 -7.00
N LEU A 74 19.45 -5.33 -6.47
CA LEU A 74 18.44 -5.27 -5.41
C LEU A 74 17.11 -5.91 -5.85
N CYS A 75 16.68 -5.65 -7.09
CA CYS A 75 15.49 -6.31 -7.64
C CYS A 75 15.67 -7.83 -7.80
N GLN A 76 16.85 -8.28 -8.21
CA GLN A 76 17.13 -9.71 -8.39
C GLN A 76 17.04 -10.48 -7.08
N GLU A 77 17.52 -9.90 -5.97
CA GLU A 77 17.40 -10.52 -4.64
C GLU A 77 15.93 -10.79 -4.27
N GLU A 78 15.02 -9.91 -4.69
CA GLU A 78 13.58 -10.04 -4.45
C GLU A 78 12.92 -11.13 -5.30
N ASP A 79 13.37 -11.26 -6.55
CA ASP A 79 12.89 -12.27 -7.51
C ASP A 79 13.38 -13.67 -7.13
N ASP A 80 14.58 -13.79 -6.53
CA ASP A 80 15.19 -15.06 -6.15
C ASP A 80 14.62 -15.65 -4.85
N ASP A 81 14.11 -14.81 -3.92
CA ASP A 81 13.57 -15.26 -2.63
C ASP A 81 12.26 -14.57 -2.26
N PHE A 82 11.19 -15.36 -2.17
CA PHE A 82 9.88 -14.89 -1.70
C PHE A 82 9.82 -14.58 -0.20
N ASN A 83 10.82 -14.97 0.58
CA ASN A 83 10.85 -14.78 2.02
C ASN A 83 11.49 -13.45 2.46
N ILE A 84 12.16 -12.73 1.55
CA ILE A 84 12.72 -11.42 1.89
C ILE A 84 11.65 -10.32 1.82
N PRO A 85 11.78 -9.26 2.64
CA PRO A 85 10.94 -8.08 2.52
C PRO A 85 11.00 -7.51 1.11
N ARG A 86 9.83 -7.16 0.57
CA ARG A 86 9.71 -6.56 -0.76
C ARG A 86 10.24 -5.13 -0.74
N ILE A 87 10.75 -4.65 -1.87
CA ILE A 87 11.47 -3.38 -1.87
C ILE A 87 10.57 -2.23 -2.30
N VAL A 88 10.68 -1.09 -1.61
CA VAL A 88 10.21 0.21 -2.07
C VAL A 88 11.40 1.13 -2.29
N PHE A 89 11.47 1.73 -3.47
CA PHE A 89 12.53 2.68 -3.81
C PHE A 89 11.99 4.09 -3.63
N CYS A 90 12.77 4.97 -3.02
CA CYS A 90 12.39 6.38 -2.92
C CYS A 90 13.47 7.28 -3.51
N SER A 91 13.05 8.43 -4.02
CA SER A 91 13.98 9.48 -4.44
C SER A 91 13.53 10.84 -3.94
N PRO A 92 14.34 11.49 -3.10
CA PRO A 92 14.11 12.87 -2.71
C PRO A 92 14.30 13.82 -3.90
N THR A 93 13.68 15.00 -3.80
CA THR A 93 13.64 16.04 -4.85
C THR A 93 15.01 16.43 -5.39
N ASN A 94 16.06 16.38 -4.57
CA ASN A 94 17.43 16.74 -4.96
C ASN A 94 18.11 15.72 -5.88
N ALA A 95 17.66 14.45 -5.88
CA ALA A 95 18.25 13.36 -6.64
C ALA A 95 17.44 12.98 -7.90
N SER A 96 16.15 13.27 -7.92
CA SER A 96 15.20 12.71 -8.89
C SER A 96 15.49 13.01 -10.36
N LYS A 97 16.17 14.13 -10.67
CA LYS A 97 16.57 14.44 -12.06
C LYS A 97 17.51 13.39 -12.65
N HIS A 98 18.29 12.69 -11.81
CA HIS A 98 19.26 11.71 -12.26
C HIS A 98 18.65 10.34 -12.55
N ILE A 99 17.39 10.11 -12.17
CA ILE A 99 16.69 8.84 -12.39
C ILE A 99 16.55 8.57 -13.89
N PHE A 100 16.13 9.57 -14.67
CA PHE A 100 15.81 9.39 -16.09
C PHE A 100 16.99 8.92 -16.94
N ASP A 101 18.21 9.29 -16.55
CA ASP A 101 19.43 8.89 -17.26
C ASP A 101 19.93 7.49 -16.85
N ARG A 102 19.39 6.92 -15.76
CA ARG A 102 20.01 5.80 -15.04
C ARG A 102 19.10 4.62 -14.81
N ILE A 103 17.81 4.82 -14.67
CA ILE A 103 16.88 3.78 -14.23
C ILE A 103 15.82 3.60 -15.30
N LYS A 104 15.75 2.40 -15.90
CA LYS A 104 14.77 2.09 -16.96
C LYS A 104 13.46 1.48 -16.47
N LYS A 105 13.37 1.07 -15.21
CA LYS A 105 12.18 0.46 -14.61
C LYS A 105 11.86 1.12 -13.29
N LEU A 106 10.59 1.45 -13.08
CA LEU A 106 10.16 2.21 -11.90
C LEU A 106 9.24 1.43 -10.95
N LYS A 107 9.11 0.10 -11.08
CA LYS A 107 8.27 -0.71 -10.19
C LYS A 107 8.59 -0.43 -8.71
N GLY A 108 7.57 -0.07 -7.93
CA GLY A 108 7.72 0.20 -6.49
C GLY A 108 8.45 1.51 -6.16
N TRP A 109 8.54 2.47 -7.09
CA TRP A 109 9.19 3.75 -6.82
C TRP A 109 8.23 4.81 -6.27
N VAL A 110 8.71 5.64 -5.34
CA VAL A 110 8.10 6.90 -4.91
C VAL A 110 9.09 8.04 -5.15
N ILE A 111 8.80 8.93 -6.09
CA ILE A 111 9.77 9.92 -6.59
C ILE A 111 9.22 11.33 -6.37
N GLY A 112 9.97 12.17 -5.66
CA GLY A 112 9.67 13.60 -5.53
C GLY A 112 10.35 14.43 -6.60
N PHE A 113 9.63 15.33 -7.28
CA PHE A 113 10.24 16.37 -8.11
C PHE A 113 9.75 17.75 -7.69
N ASP A 114 10.69 18.69 -7.72
CA ASP A 114 10.40 20.11 -7.66
C ASP A 114 10.30 20.70 -9.07
N ILE A 115 9.19 21.38 -9.35
CA ILE A 115 8.90 22.01 -10.64
C ILE A 115 9.84 23.20 -10.91
N HIS A 116 10.47 23.77 -9.86
CA HIS A 116 11.44 24.85 -9.99
C HIS A 116 12.84 24.38 -10.39
N ASN A 117 13.13 23.07 -10.36
CA ASN A 117 14.42 22.51 -10.77
C ASN A 117 14.67 22.49 -12.29
N GLY A 118 13.94 23.32 -13.05
CA GLY A 118 14.14 23.52 -14.49
C GLY A 118 13.46 22.49 -15.39
N LEU A 119 12.78 21.50 -14.81
CA LEU A 119 11.96 20.54 -15.55
C LEU A 119 10.50 20.96 -15.48
N SER A 120 9.85 21.16 -16.63
CA SER A 120 8.42 21.40 -16.66
C SER A 120 7.68 20.13 -16.24
N LYS A 121 6.49 20.31 -15.64
CA LYS A 121 5.56 19.22 -15.33
C LYS A 121 5.35 18.28 -16.54
N GLU A 122 5.18 18.86 -17.72
CA GLU A 122 4.95 18.12 -18.96
C GLU A 122 6.18 17.29 -19.36
N SER A 123 7.39 17.83 -19.17
CA SER A 123 8.63 17.11 -19.44
C SER A 123 8.80 15.91 -18.51
N ILE A 124 8.50 16.07 -17.22
CA ILE A 124 8.57 14.99 -16.24
C ILE A 124 7.59 13.88 -16.58
N ILE A 125 6.33 14.24 -16.87
CA ILE A 125 5.29 13.28 -17.28
C ILE A 125 5.73 12.53 -18.54
N TYR A 126 6.27 13.24 -19.53
CA TYR A 126 6.76 12.65 -20.76
C TYR A 126 7.89 11.65 -20.48
N SER A 127 8.95 12.06 -19.77
CA SER A 127 10.08 11.18 -19.42
C SER A 127 9.65 9.93 -18.66
N ILE A 128 8.72 10.06 -17.72
CA ILE A 128 8.18 8.91 -16.97
C ILE A 128 7.39 7.99 -17.90
N SER A 129 6.56 8.55 -18.79
CA SER A 129 5.75 7.77 -19.71
C SER A 129 6.56 6.97 -20.74
N GLU A 130 7.79 7.39 -21.04
CA GLU A 130 8.71 6.65 -21.92
C GLU A 130 9.24 5.36 -21.26
N ILE A 131 9.42 5.36 -19.94
CA ILE A 131 9.97 4.21 -19.19
C ILE A 131 8.89 3.40 -18.47
N GLN A 132 7.75 4.01 -18.16
CA GLN A 132 6.70 3.41 -17.36
C GLN A 132 5.32 3.82 -17.89
N LYS A 133 4.50 2.83 -18.28
CA LYS A 133 3.15 3.09 -18.83
C LYS A 133 2.15 3.53 -17.76
N GLU A 134 2.28 2.94 -16.56
CA GLU A 134 1.30 3.07 -15.48
C GLU A 134 1.96 3.72 -14.28
N PHE A 135 1.42 4.84 -13.81
CA PHE A 135 1.91 5.52 -12.62
C PHE A 135 0.83 6.44 -12.02
N LEU A 136 0.96 6.72 -10.73
CA LEU A 136 0.17 7.73 -10.04
C LEU A 136 0.94 9.03 -9.96
N LEU A 137 0.31 10.12 -10.40
CA LEU A 137 0.85 11.45 -10.27
C LEU A 137 0.13 12.19 -9.15
N ILE A 138 0.90 12.69 -8.20
CA ILE A 138 0.44 13.48 -7.06
C ILE A 138 0.95 14.90 -7.25
N PHE A 139 0.04 15.86 -7.31
CA PHE A 139 0.36 17.28 -7.29
C PHE A 139 0.14 17.81 -5.88
N ALA A 140 1.22 18.20 -5.21
CA ALA A 140 1.19 18.89 -3.93
C ALA A 140 1.31 20.40 -4.17
N LYS A 141 0.39 21.17 -3.60
CA LYS A 141 0.46 22.63 -3.60
C LYS A 141 -0.17 23.17 -2.33
N LEU A 142 0.64 23.66 -1.40
CA LEU A 142 0.23 24.39 -0.19
C LEU A 142 -1.04 23.83 0.45
N GLY A 143 -0.98 22.58 0.91
CA GLY A 143 -2.07 21.92 1.63
C GLY A 143 -3.20 21.35 0.77
N GLU A 144 -3.16 21.52 -0.55
CA GLU A 144 -3.99 20.80 -1.51
C GLU A 144 -3.18 19.67 -2.16
N ILE A 145 -3.74 18.46 -2.19
CA ILE A 145 -3.14 17.31 -2.88
C ILE A 145 -4.13 16.82 -3.93
N LYS A 146 -3.66 16.69 -5.19
CA LYS A 146 -4.45 16.17 -6.30
C LYS A 146 -3.81 14.93 -6.90
N LEU A 147 -4.62 13.88 -7.08
CA LEU A 147 -4.19 12.63 -7.67
C LEU A 147 -4.64 12.55 -9.13
N LYS A 148 -3.77 12.03 -9.98
CA LYS A 148 -4.10 11.69 -11.36
C LYS A 148 -3.40 10.39 -11.75
N LEU A 149 -4.18 9.40 -12.15
CA LEU A 149 -3.69 8.12 -12.61
C LEU A 149 -3.39 8.17 -14.11
N TYR A 150 -2.28 7.56 -14.53
CA TYR A 150 -1.87 7.42 -15.92
C TYR A 150 -1.73 5.93 -16.27
N GLY A 151 -2.11 5.56 -17.49
CA GLY A 151 -2.04 4.18 -18.00
C GLY A 151 -3.11 3.24 -17.47
N LEU A 152 -3.77 3.59 -16.36
CA LEU A 152 -4.83 2.81 -15.71
C LEU A 152 -6.12 3.62 -15.62
N ASN A 153 -7.25 2.93 -15.74
CA ASN A 153 -8.56 3.52 -15.53
C ASN A 153 -8.97 3.38 -14.06
N SER A 154 -9.08 4.50 -13.33
CA SER A 154 -9.48 4.49 -11.92
C SER A 154 -10.88 3.91 -11.69
N GLY A 155 -11.76 3.92 -12.70
CA GLY A 155 -13.09 3.31 -12.62
C GLY A 155 -13.10 1.79 -12.72
N GLU A 156 -11.98 1.19 -13.14
CA GLU A 156 -11.82 -0.27 -13.25
C GLU A 156 -11.13 -0.88 -12.02
N LEU A 157 -10.50 -0.05 -11.19
CA LEU A 157 -9.90 -0.49 -9.93
C LEU A 157 -10.98 -0.65 -8.86
N ASP A 158 -11.18 -1.88 -8.39
CA ASP A 158 -11.95 -2.09 -7.17
C ASP A 158 -11.12 -1.64 -5.95
N LEU A 159 -11.64 -0.62 -5.27
CA LEU A 159 -11.07 -0.04 -4.05
C LEU A 159 -11.86 -0.48 -2.79
N SER A 160 -12.72 -1.49 -2.91
CA SER A 160 -13.61 -1.93 -1.83
C SER A 160 -12.85 -2.35 -0.58
N PHE A 161 -11.74 -3.08 -0.76
CA PHE A 161 -10.87 -3.52 0.33
C PHE A 161 -10.20 -2.35 1.03
N GLU A 162 -9.53 -1.48 0.28
CA GLU A 162 -8.80 -0.33 0.82
C GLU A 162 -9.75 0.61 1.57
N LYS A 163 -10.98 0.80 1.06
CA LYS A 163 -12.04 1.56 1.75
C LYS A 163 -12.44 0.93 3.08
N LYS A 164 -12.68 -0.39 3.12
CA LYS A 164 -13.03 -1.12 4.35
C LYS A 164 -11.89 -1.05 5.37
N LEU A 165 -10.65 -1.16 4.92
CA LEU A 165 -9.47 -1.09 5.79
C LEU A 165 -9.40 0.26 6.50
N ILE A 166 -9.60 1.37 5.77
CA ILE A 166 -9.63 2.72 6.35
C ILE A 166 -10.77 2.86 7.36
N ASP A 167 -11.98 2.41 7.02
CA ASP A 167 -13.13 2.46 7.94
C ASP A 167 -12.85 1.69 9.23
N LYS A 168 -12.30 0.48 9.11
CA LYS A 168 -11.94 -0.38 10.23
C LYS A 168 -10.88 0.27 11.10
N ALA A 169 -9.91 0.95 10.51
CA ALA A 169 -8.90 1.71 11.25
C ALA A 169 -9.52 2.89 12.01
N ILE A 170 -10.43 3.65 11.40
CA ILE A 170 -11.12 4.77 12.04
C ILE A 170 -12.02 4.27 13.19
N GLU A 171 -12.90 3.30 12.93
CA GLU A 171 -13.85 2.78 13.91
C GLU A 171 -13.14 2.17 15.13
N LYS A 172 -12.16 1.31 14.90
CA LYS A 172 -11.39 0.70 16.00
C LYS A 172 -10.62 1.75 16.81
N THR A 173 -10.15 2.82 16.18
CA THR A 173 -9.48 3.94 16.86
C THR A 173 -10.46 4.66 17.78
N GLU A 174 -11.64 5.02 17.28
CA GLU A 174 -12.68 5.69 18.08
C GLU A 174 -13.10 4.86 19.30
N ILE A 175 -13.30 3.55 19.10
CA ILE A 175 -13.62 2.61 20.18
C ILE A 175 -12.51 2.57 21.23
N ALA A 176 -11.24 2.55 20.80
CA ALA A 176 -10.10 2.55 21.72
C ALA A 176 -10.02 3.84 22.53
N LEU A 177 -10.18 5.00 21.88
CA LEU A 177 -10.15 6.30 22.54
C LEU A 177 -11.30 6.47 23.55
N GLU A 178 -12.52 6.05 23.20
CA GLU A 178 -13.64 6.11 24.13
C GLU A 178 -13.43 5.19 25.34
N LYS A 179 -12.84 4.01 25.14
CA LYS A 179 -12.42 3.15 26.26
C LYS A 179 -11.42 3.85 27.16
N MET A 180 -10.39 4.52 26.61
CA MET A 180 -9.38 5.26 27.38
C MET A 180 -9.99 6.42 28.17
N LYS A 181 -10.76 7.29 27.50
CA LYS A 181 -11.48 8.41 28.13
C LYS A 181 -12.38 7.92 29.28
N ARG A 182 -13.11 6.82 29.07
CA ARG A 182 -13.99 6.23 30.09
C ARG A 182 -13.21 5.72 31.30
N VAL A 183 -12.06 5.08 31.08
CA VAL A 183 -11.19 4.60 32.19
C VAL A 183 -10.66 5.78 33.00
N LEU A 184 -10.16 6.84 32.35
CA LEU A 184 -9.69 8.03 33.07
C LEU A 184 -10.82 8.72 33.83
N LYS A 185 -11.98 8.95 33.21
CA LYS A 185 -13.16 9.54 33.88
C LYS A 185 -13.55 8.78 35.14
N LYS A 186 -13.51 7.44 35.12
CA LYS A 186 -13.81 6.60 36.29
C LYS A 186 -12.79 6.72 37.41
N LYS A 187 -11.55 7.13 37.12
CA LYS A 187 -10.47 7.26 38.11
C LYS A 187 -10.39 8.66 38.73
N ILE A 188 -10.96 9.67 38.08
CA ILE A 188 -11.06 11.05 38.59
C ILE A 188 -12.20 11.10 39.62
N LYS A 189 -11.86 11.15 40.91
CA LYS A 189 -12.83 11.19 42.02
C LYS A 189 -13.27 12.60 42.41
N VAL A 190 -12.45 13.60 42.11
CA VAL A 190 -12.70 15.02 42.37
C VAL A 190 -12.70 15.72 41.02
N SER A 191 -13.79 16.40 40.67
CA SER A 191 -13.91 17.10 39.40
C SER A 191 -12.89 18.24 39.35
N PRO A 192 -11.85 18.17 38.50
CA PRO A 192 -10.93 19.28 38.30
C PRO A 192 -11.64 20.42 37.55
N SER A 193 -10.97 21.56 37.41
CA SER A 193 -11.49 22.63 36.56
C SER A 193 -11.69 22.14 35.12
N ASN A 194 -12.60 22.79 34.38
CA ASN A 194 -12.92 22.40 33.01
C ASN A 194 -11.68 22.38 32.10
N ASP A 195 -10.76 23.32 32.27
CA ASP A 195 -9.53 23.42 31.46
C ASP A 195 -8.55 22.26 31.72
N VAL A 196 -8.43 21.87 32.99
CA VAL A 196 -7.61 20.72 33.40
C VAL A 196 -8.24 19.42 32.89
N MET A 197 -9.58 19.30 32.99
CA MET A 197 -10.30 18.15 32.46
C MET A 197 -10.15 18.04 30.94
N ALA A 198 -10.27 19.15 30.21
CA ALA A 198 -10.10 19.18 28.76
C ALA A 198 -8.67 18.78 28.35
N SER A 199 -7.66 19.27 29.06
CA SER A 199 -6.26 18.93 28.81
C SER A 199 -5.96 17.44 29.05
N ILE A 200 -6.48 16.86 30.15
CA ILE A 200 -6.32 15.43 30.46
C ILE A 200 -7.03 14.54 29.42
N MET A 201 -8.10 15.03 28.82
CA MET A 201 -8.91 14.30 27.84
C MET A 201 -8.47 14.53 26.39
N ARG A 202 -7.37 15.25 26.18
CA ARG A 202 -6.77 15.48 24.86
C ARG A 202 -5.90 14.29 24.49
N PHE A 203 -6.29 13.57 23.44
CA PHE A 203 -5.64 12.32 23.01
C PHE A 203 -5.14 12.38 21.56
N ASP A 204 -4.85 13.57 21.02
CA ASP A 204 -4.50 13.73 19.60
C ASP A 204 -3.29 12.87 19.19
N THR A 205 -2.28 12.76 20.07
CA THR A 205 -1.08 11.96 19.81
C THR A 205 -1.36 10.47 19.92
N GLU A 206 -2.15 10.04 20.90
CA GLU A 206 -2.56 8.65 21.07
C GLU A 206 -3.46 8.20 19.95
N GLU A 207 -4.38 9.06 19.49
CA GLU A 207 -5.23 8.81 18.34
C GLU A 207 -4.40 8.48 17.10
N GLU A 208 -3.41 9.31 16.76
CA GLU A 208 -2.54 9.08 15.60
C GLU A 208 -1.81 7.73 15.71
N LYS A 209 -1.22 7.44 16.88
CA LYS A 209 -0.48 6.20 17.12
C LYS A 209 -1.38 4.97 17.04
N ILE A 210 -2.55 5.03 17.68
CA ILE A 210 -3.52 3.93 17.67
C ILE A 210 -4.00 3.67 16.25
N ARG A 211 -4.36 4.73 15.51
CA ARG A 211 -4.81 4.62 14.12
C ARG A 211 -3.75 4.01 13.23
N THR A 212 -2.51 4.49 13.32
CA THR A 212 -1.37 3.98 12.56
C THR A 212 -1.11 2.50 12.86
N ASN A 213 -1.13 2.11 14.14
CA ASN A 213 -0.92 0.72 14.55
C ASN A 213 -2.02 -0.20 14.02
N ILE A 214 -3.29 0.20 14.12
CA ILE A 214 -4.40 -0.60 13.60
C ILE A 214 -4.29 -0.71 12.07
N PHE A 215 -4.02 0.39 11.39
CA PHE A 215 -3.84 0.41 9.94
C PHE A 215 -2.74 -0.57 9.49
N PHE A 216 -1.56 -0.50 10.11
CA PHE A 216 -0.45 -1.43 9.79
C PHE A 216 -0.78 -2.88 10.12
N GLN A 217 -1.51 -3.16 11.20
CA GLN A 217 -1.94 -4.52 11.53
C GLN A 217 -2.87 -5.13 10.46
N GLU A 218 -3.78 -4.33 9.92
CA GLU A 218 -4.68 -4.80 8.86
C GLU A 218 -3.93 -5.06 7.55
N ILE A 219 -2.96 -4.19 7.18
CA ILE A 219 -2.09 -4.42 6.03
C ILE A 219 -1.25 -5.68 6.21
N GLN A 220 -0.61 -5.86 7.37
CA GLN A 220 0.20 -7.06 7.65
C GLN A 220 -0.62 -8.34 7.56
N SER A 221 -1.87 -8.30 8.05
CA SER A 221 -2.79 -9.44 7.96
C SER A 221 -3.11 -9.80 6.50
N PHE A 222 -3.29 -8.79 5.64
CA PHE A 222 -3.47 -8.97 4.19
C PHE A 222 -2.23 -9.59 3.52
N ILE A 223 -1.03 -9.08 3.83
CA ILE A 223 0.23 -9.61 3.28
C ILE A 223 0.47 -11.06 3.73
N GLN A 224 0.19 -11.40 4.98
CA GLN A 224 0.29 -12.77 5.48
C GLN A 224 -0.72 -13.72 4.81
N ALA A 225 -1.92 -13.24 4.49
CA ALA A 225 -2.86 -13.99 3.66
C ALA A 225 -2.33 -14.19 2.23
N GLY A 226 -1.66 -13.17 1.67
CA GLY A 226 -0.90 -13.27 0.42
C GLY A 226 0.15 -14.38 0.46
N MET A 227 1.01 -14.40 1.48
CA MET A 227 2.04 -15.44 1.63
C MET A 227 1.46 -16.85 1.74
N ARG A 228 0.35 -17.02 2.47
CA ARG A 228 -0.38 -18.31 2.53
C ARG A 228 -0.96 -18.70 1.17
N SER A 229 -1.48 -17.72 0.42
CA SER A 229 -1.98 -17.93 -0.94
C SER A 229 -0.87 -18.35 -1.90
N LEU A 230 0.26 -17.65 -1.88
CA LEU A 230 1.46 -17.96 -2.66
C LEU A 230 1.90 -19.41 -2.40
N ALA A 231 1.96 -19.84 -1.15
CA ALA A 231 2.34 -21.19 -0.77
C ALA A 231 1.38 -22.26 -1.33
N ILE A 232 0.07 -22.03 -1.25
CA ILE A 232 -0.93 -22.99 -1.74
C ILE A 232 -0.93 -23.03 -3.28
N LEU A 233 -0.96 -21.86 -3.93
CA LEU A 233 -1.06 -21.76 -5.37
C LEU A 233 0.20 -22.23 -6.08
N SER A 234 1.39 -21.99 -5.54
CA SER A 234 2.64 -22.54 -6.08
C SER A 234 2.64 -24.07 -6.11
N ARG A 235 2.01 -24.73 -5.13
CA ARG A 235 1.88 -26.20 -5.10
C ARG A 235 0.87 -26.71 -6.10
N ILE A 236 -0.23 -25.97 -6.30
CA ILE A 236 -1.24 -26.31 -7.31
C ILE A 236 -0.65 -26.15 -8.70
N ASP A 237 0.08 -25.08 -8.95
CA ASP A 237 0.72 -24.81 -10.22
C ASP A 237 1.74 -25.92 -10.57
N LEU A 238 2.57 -26.32 -9.62
CA LEU A 238 3.48 -27.47 -9.78
C LEU A 238 2.73 -28.78 -10.07
N LEU A 239 1.60 -29.04 -9.41
CA LEU A 239 0.78 -30.21 -9.73
C LEU A 239 0.22 -30.13 -11.17
N ARG A 240 -0.16 -28.95 -11.63
CA ARG A 240 -0.61 -28.75 -13.02
C ARG A 240 0.51 -28.99 -14.01
N GLU A 241 1.73 -28.51 -13.73
CA GLU A 241 2.91 -28.80 -14.55
C GLU A 241 3.23 -30.29 -14.65
N LEU A 242 2.95 -31.05 -13.58
CA LEU A 242 3.07 -32.52 -13.55
C LEU A 242 1.89 -33.24 -14.25
N GLY A 243 0.95 -32.51 -14.85
CA GLY A 243 -0.16 -33.06 -15.62
C GLY A 243 -1.44 -33.33 -14.82
N PHE A 244 -1.51 -32.93 -13.55
CA PHE A 244 -2.74 -33.03 -12.77
C PHE A 244 -3.69 -31.87 -13.13
N ASN A 245 -4.93 -32.18 -13.49
CA ASN A 245 -5.94 -31.15 -13.75
C ASN A 245 -6.58 -30.65 -12.45
N ILE A 246 -5.85 -29.81 -11.70
CA ILE A 246 -6.25 -29.28 -10.39
C ILE A 246 -6.40 -27.76 -10.46
N GLU A 247 -7.48 -27.26 -9.89
CA GLU A 247 -7.78 -25.84 -9.73
C GLU A 247 -8.63 -25.66 -8.46
N LEU A 248 -8.48 -24.52 -7.80
CA LEU A 248 -9.30 -24.14 -6.63
C LEU A 248 -10.37 -23.13 -7.00
N SER A 249 -11.52 -23.17 -6.33
CA SER A 249 -12.40 -21.99 -6.33
C SER A 249 -11.82 -20.88 -5.47
N GLY A 250 -12.10 -19.63 -5.85
CA GLY A 250 -11.66 -18.47 -5.06
C GLY A 250 -12.14 -18.50 -3.61
N LYS A 251 -13.36 -19.02 -3.36
CA LYS A 251 -13.89 -19.18 -2.01
C LYS A 251 -13.06 -20.19 -1.19
N THR A 252 -12.74 -21.35 -1.77
CA THR A 252 -11.93 -22.36 -1.10
C THR A 252 -10.54 -21.82 -0.78
N LEU A 253 -9.92 -21.05 -1.69
CA LEU A 253 -8.65 -20.37 -1.41
C LEU A 253 -8.75 -19.48 -0.18
N LEU A 254 -9.70 -18.53 -0.17
CA LEU A 254 -9.88 -17.56 0.91
C LEU A 254 -10.18 -18.22 2.27
N GLN A 255 -10.96 -19.30 2.27
CA GLN A 255 -11.21 -20.11 3.46
C GLN A 255 -9.95 -20.84 3.94
N THR A 256 -9.18 -21.43 3.02
CA THR A 256 -7.96 -22.17 3.35
C THR A 256 -6.88 -21.25 3.95
N ILE A 257 -6.78 -20.03 3.44
CA ILE A 257 -5.87 -19.01 3.99
C ILE A 257 -6.48 -18.24 5.17
N ASP A 258 -7.69 -18.59 5.63
CA ASP A 258 -8.38 -17.90 6.73
C ASP A 258 -8.38 -16.36 6.57
N TYR A 259 -8.83 -15.88 5.40
CA TYR A 259 -8.90 -14.46 5.09
C TYR A 259 -10.01 -14.16 4.06
N GLU A 260 -11.17 -13.71 4.54
CA GLU A 260 -12.37 -13.46 3.72
C GLU A 260 -12.66 -11.95 3.48
N GLU A 261 -11.72 -11.07 3.82
CA GLU A 261 -11.91 -9.61 3.71
C GLU A 261 -11.82 -9.08 2.26
N VAL A 262 -11.27 -9.89 1.35
CA VAL A 262 -11.08 -9.60 -0.08
C VAL A 262 -11.64 -10.73 -0.93
N ASP A 263 -11.83 -10.49 -2.23
CA ASP A 263 -12.06 -11.55 -3.20
C ASP A 263 -10.75 -12.19 -3.69
N ALA A 264 -10.87 -13.30 -4.41
CA ALA A 264 -9.73 -14.02 -4.93
C ALA A 264 -8.96 -13.19 -5.98
N ASP A 265 -9.65 -12.36 -6.76
CA ASP A 265 -9.04 -11.53 -7.80
C ASP A 265 -8.11 -10.49 -7.18
N ARG A 266 -8.52 -9.83 -6.08
CA ARG A 266 -7.66 -8.92 -5.32
C ARG A 266 -6.42 -9.62 -4.78
N MET A 267 -6.58 -10.86 -4.31
CA MET A 267 -5.46 -11.67 -3.83
C MET A 267 -4.48 -12.02 -4.96
N LEU A 268 -4.99 -12.44 -6.13
CA LEU A 268 -4.17 -12.71 -7.31
C LEU A 268 -3.43 -11.44 -7.79
N GLN A 269 -4.08 -10.28 -7.75
CA GLN A 269 -3.46 -8.99 -8.06
C GLN A 269 -2.32 -8.67 -7.10
N LEU A 270 -2.50 -8.91 -5.79
CA LEU A 270 -1.41 -8.78 -4.81
C LEU A 270 -0.25 -9.70 -5.17
N LEU A 271 -0.52 -10.97 -5.48
CA LEU A 271 0.54 -11.93 -5.78
C LEU A 271 1.34 -11.54 -7.02
N LYS A 272 0.65 -11.07 -8.06
CA LYS A 272 1.28 -10.57 -9.28
C LYS A 272 2.12 -9.32 -9.03
N ALA A 273 1.61 -8.38 -8.23
CA ALA A 273 2.32 -7.14 -7.91
C ALA A 273 3.57 -7.40 -7.05
N GLU A 274 3.43 -8.18 -5.98
CA GLU A 274 4.48 -8.40 -4.98
C GLU A 274 5.49 -9.47 -5.36
N TYR A 275 5.06 -10.53 -6.07
CA TYR A 275 5.92 -11.69 -6.36
C TYR A 275 6.09 -11.94 -7.86
N GLY A 276 5.43 -11.17 -8.73
CA GLY A 276 5.56 -11.32 -10.19
C GLY A 276 4.92 -12.58 -10.75
N VAL A 277 4.18 -13.35 -9.94
CA VAL A 277 3.59 -14.63 -10.35
C VAL A 277 2.11 -14.48 -10.67
N ASP A 278 1.68 -15.07 -11.79
CA ASP A 278 0.29 -15.06 -12.24
C ASP A 278 -0.36 -16.43 -12.05
N PHE A 279 -1.12 -16.58 -10.97
CA PHE A 279 -1.85 -17.81 -10.66
C PHE A 279 -3.29 -17.82 -11.18
N SER A 280 -3.65 -16.96 -12.14
CA SER A 280 -5.02 -16.89 -12.66
C SER A 280 -5.51 -18.24 -13.20
N LEU A 281 -4.59 -19.05 -13.76
CA LEU A 281 -4.90 -20.39 -14.24
C LEU A 281 -5.20 -21.39 -13.11
N CYS A 282 -4.70 -21.17 -11.90
CA CYS A 282 -4.94 -22.05 -10.75
C CYS A 282 -6.33 -21.84 -10.11
N ILE A 283 -7.06 -20.80 -10.51
CA ILE A 283 -8.36 -20.42 -9.94
C ILE A 283 -9.50 -20.61 -10.94
N LYS A 284 -10.52 -21.37 -10.53
CA LYS A 284 -11.75 -21.52 -11.30
C LYS A 284 -12.59 -20.25 -11.25
N HIS A 285 -12.87 -19.70 -12.43
CA HIS A 285 -13.81 -18.60 -12.60
C HIS A 285 -15.19 -19.16 -12.98
N GLY A 286 -16.20 -19.03 -12.11
CA GLY A 286 -17.59 -19.39 -12.43
C GLY A 286 -18.45 -19.89 -11.26
N LYS A 287 -19.77 -19.65 -11.33
CA LYS A 287 -20.77 -19.96 -10.27
C LYS A 287 -21.02 -21.47 -10.03
N ILE A 288 -20.60 -22.36 -10.93
CA ILE A 288 -20.98 -23.80 -10.93
C ILE A 288 -20.06 -24.69 -10.07
N VAL A 289 -19.00 -24.13 -9.47
CA VAL A 289 -17.97 -24.89 -8.74
C VAL A 289 -18.37 -25.19 -7.28
N GLN A 290 -19.46 -24.60 -6.78
CA GLN A 290 -19.86 -24.64 -5.37
C GLN A 290 -20.24 -26.04 -4.82
N VAL A 291 -20.38 -27.05 -5.68
CA VAL A 291 -20.76 -28.42 -5.30
C VAL A 291 -19.57 -29.38 -5.25
N GLY A 292 -18.53 -29.16 -6.08
CA GLY A 292 -17.36 -30.04 -6.14
C GLY A 292 -16.45 -29.91 -4.92
N ASP A 293 -16.04 -28.68 -4.57
CA ASP A 293 -15.18 -28.39 -3.42
C ASP A 293 -15.84 -28.77 -2.07
N ARG A 294 -17.18 -28.83 -2.05
CA ARG A 294 -17.93 -29.24 -0.86
C ARG A 294 -17.84 -30.74 -0.58
N ILE A 295 -17.54 -31.57 -1.58
CA ILE A 295 -17.41 -33.01 -1.40
C ILE A 295 -16.00 -33.35 -0.88
N ASP A 296 -14.96 -32.67 -1.38
CA ASP A 296 -13.58 -32.91 -0.93
C ASP A 296 -13.33 -32.38 0.50
N GLY A 297 -14.01 -31.31 0.91
CA GLY A 297 -13.93 -30.78 2.28
C GLY A 297 -14.59 -31.64 3.37
N PHE A 298 -15.27 -32.73 3.02
CA PHE A 298 -15.82 -33.71 3.98
C PHE A 298 -14.96 -34.97 4.14
N TRP A 299 -13.87 -35.10 3.36
CA TRP A 299 -12.92 -36.22 3.45
C TRP A 299 -11.55 -35.81 4.03
N GLY A 300 -11.53 -34.73 4.81
CA GLY A 300 -10.43 -34.31 5.69
C GLY A 300 -10.94 -34.01 7.09
#